data_AF-A0A6M0JUA7-F1
#
_entry.id   AF-A0A6M0JUA7-F1
#
_cell.length_a   1.000
_cell.length_b   1.000
_cell.length_c   1.000
_cell.angle_alpha   90.00
_cell.angle_beta   90.00
_cell.angle_gamma   90.00
#
_symmetry.space_group_name_H-M   'P 1'
#
loop_
_entity.id
_entity.type
_entity.pdbx_description
1 polymer ?
#
loop_
_entity_poly.entity_id
_entity_poly.type
_entity_poly.pdbx_seq_one_letter_code
_entity_poly.pdbx_strand_id
1 'polypeptide(L)'
;MGLRVNREKTRIVTLTEAGASLDFLGYTFRYEPDQFGRAKRYLARSPSANACARERAKLRTLISTKRAFQPAPELIGAVNQQVRGWANYFGRGRSRPAFRRMNWFLQQRLVRHLKRRSQRPYRPPPGVSWYAHLYKQLGLVQL
;
A
#
# COMPACT_ATOMS: atom_id res chain seq x y z
N MET A 1 24.53 -32.56 2.77
CA MET A 1 23.83 -31.27 2.53
C MET A 1 24.78 -30.11 2.86
N GLY A 2 25.35 -29.44 1.84
CA GLY A 2 26.43 -28.45 2.00
C GLY A 2 25.99 -26.98 2.19
N LEU A 3 24.86 -26.73 2.84
CA LEU A 3 24.37 -25.36 3.09
C LEU A 3 24.87 -24.82 4.44
N ARG A 4 25.19 -23.53 4.51
CA ARG A 4 25.61 -22.83 5.74
C ARG A 4 24.62 -21.71 6.08
N VAL A 5 24.36 -21.52 7.37
CA VAL A 5 23.50 -20.44 7.86
C VAL A 5 24.19 -19.09 7.66
N ASN A 6 23.49 -18.15 7.03
CA ASN A 6 23.94 -16.77 6.97
C ASN A 6 23.73 -16.10 8.35
N ARG A 7 24.82 -15.89 9.09
CA ARG A 7 24.81 -15.33 10.46
C ARG A 7 24.38 -13.87 10.51
N GLU A 8 24.53 -13.11 9.44
CA GLU A 8 24.06 -11.71 9.37
C GLU A 8 22.53 -11.63 9.25
N LYS A 9 21.92 -12.60 8.56
CA LYS A 9 20.47 -12.63 8.30
C LYS A 9 19.67 -13.43 9.34
N THR A 10 20.35 -14.18 10.21
CA THR A 10 19.72 -15.14 11.11
C THR A 10 19.94 -14.75 12.56
N ARG A 11 18.85 -14.51 13.28
CA ARG A 11 18.85 -14.23 14.72
C ARG A 11 17.60 -14.82 15.37
N ILE A 12 17.69 -15.16 16.65
CA ILE A 12 16.52 -15.49 17.47
C ILE A 12 15.90 -14.17 17.94
N VAL A 13 14.57 -14.06 17.88
CA VAL A 13 13.83 -12.87 18.31
C VAL A 13 12.76 -13.30 19.30
N THR A 14 12.80 -12.75 20.52
CA THR A 14 11.79 -12.96 21.55
C THR A 14 10.70 -11.91 21.41
N LEU A 15 9.57 -12.27 20.79
CA LEU A 15 8.51 -11.29 20.46
C LEU A 15 7.78 -10.70 21.68
N THR A 16 7.90 -11.30 22.86
CA THR A 16 7.31 -10.79 24.10
C THR A 16 8.04 -9.56 24.64
N GLU A 17 9.33 -9.40 24.30
CA GLU A 17 10.13 -8.24 24.68
C GLU A 17 9.54 -6.94 24.11
N ALA A 18 9.66 -5.86 24.89
CA ALA A 18 9.15 -4.56 24.48
C ALA A 18 9.83 -4.09 23.19
N GLY A 19 9.03 -3.70 22.19
CA GLY A 19 9.54 -3.22 20.90
C GLY A 19 10.00 -4.31 19.92
N ALA A 20 10.01 -5.58 20.31
CA ALA A 20 10.42 -6.67 19.44
C ALA A 20 9.49 -6.81 18.22
N SER A 21 10.09 -7.13 17.07
CA SER A 21 9.36 -7.47 15.86
C SER A 21 10.21 -8.32 14.92
N LEU A 22 9.52 -9.15 14.13
CA LEU A 22 10.13 -9.99 13.10
C LEU A 22 9.53 -9.63 11.74
N ASP A 23 10.40 -9.31 10.78
CA ASP A 23 10.01 -9.15 9.39
C ASP A 23 10.20 -10.48 8.65
N PHE A 24 9.12 -11.04 8.12
CA PHE A 24 9.14 -12.31 7.39
C PHE A 24 8.10 -12.30 6.27
N LEU A 25 8.52 -12.69 5.06
CA LEU A 25 7.67 -12.73 3.84
C LEU A 25 6.89 -11.43 3.57
N GLY A 26 7.48 -10.28 3.91
CA GLY A 26 6.87 -8.97 3.73
C GLY A 26 5.87 -8.57 4.82
N TYR A 27 5.69 -9.38 5.86
CA TYR A 27 4.94 -9.00 7.06
C TYR A 27 5.89 -8.65 8.20
N THR A 28 5.45 -7.72 9.04
CA THR A 28 5.98 -7.49 10.38
C THR A 28 5.08 -8.18 11.39
N PHE A 29 5.67 -9.08 12.18
CA PHE A 29 5.06 -9.76 13.31
C PHE A 29 5.44 -9.04 14.61
N ARG A 30 4.44 -8.66 15.42
CA ARG A 30 4.64 -7.94 16.70
C ARG A 30 3.45 -8.17 17.62
N TYR A 31 3.68 -8.21 18.94
CA TYR A 31 2.61 -8.14 19.92
C TYR A 31 2.07 -6.72 20.05
N GLU A 32 0.83 -6.52 19.62
CA GLU A 32 0.11 -5.25 19.67
C GLU A 32 -0.96 -5.27 20.76
N PRO A 33 -1.31 -4.12 21.35
CA PRO A 33 -2.48 -3.99 22.22
C PRO A 33 -3.77 -4.37 21.48
N ASP A 34 -4.71 -4.93 22.22
CA ASP A 34 -6.05 -5.22 21.75
C ASP A 34 -6.71 -3.99 21.09
N GLN A 35 -7.45 -4.21 20.01
CA GLN A 35 -8.09 -3.12 19.27
C GLN A 35 -9.31 -2.55 20.01
N PHE A 36 -9.83 -3.26 21.02
CA PHE A 36 -10.98 -2.86 21.83
C PHE A 36 -10.58 -2.41 23.25
N GLY A 37 -9.31 -2.07 23.46
CA GLY A 37 -8.83 -1.47 24.71
C GLY A 37 -8.74 -2.43 25.90
N ARG A 38 -8.88 -3.75 25.67
CA ARG A 38 -8.68 -4.74 26.73
C ARG A 38 -7.20 -4.81 27.10
N ALA A 39 -6.90 -5.17 28.35
CA ALA A 39 -5.53 -5.42 28.83
C ALA A 39 -4.94 -6.74 28.29
N LYS A 40 -5.07 -7.00 26.99
CA LYS A 40 -4.56 -8.18 26.28
C LYS A 40 -3.71 -7.73 25.11
N ARG A 41 -2.62 -8.46 24.86
CA ARG A 41 -1.79 -8.33 23.66
C ARG A 41 -2.02 -9.54 22.78
N TYR A 42 -2.00 -9.33 21.46
CA TYR A 42 -2.07 -10.42 20.49
C TYR A 42 -0.96 -10.27 19.47
N LEU A 43 -0.54 -11.41 18.91
CA LEU A 43 0.42 -11.42 17.82
C LEU A 43 -0.26 -10.89 16.55
N ALA A 44 0.05 -9.65 16.19
CA ALA A 44 -0.40 -9.04 14.96
C ALA A 44 0.60 -9.33 13.84
N ARG A 45 0.07 -9.60 12.64
CA ARG A 45 0.83 -9.48 11.39
C ARG A 45 0.32 -8.27 10.62
N SER A 46 1.24 -7.48 10.08
CA SER A 46 0.94 -6.30 9.28
C SER A 46 1.91 -6.20 8.10
N PRO A 47 1.57 -5.50 7.01
CA PRO A 47 2.52 -5.30 5.91
C PRO A 47 3.76 -4.56 6.40
N SER A 48 4.95 -5.09 6.13
CA SER A 48 6.19 -4.49 6.61
C SER A 48 6.47 -3.14 5.95
N ALA A 49 7.29 -2.32 6.60
CA ALA A 49 7.70 -1.03 6.07
C ALA A 49 8.35 -1.18 4.67
N ASN A 50 9.18 -2.21 4.51
CA ASN A 50 9.84 -2.54 3.25
C ASN A 50 8.83 -2.97 2.17
N ALA A 51 7.83 -3.81 2.52
CA ALA A 51 6.76 -4.18 1.59
C ALA A 51 5.95 -2.97 1.12
N CYS A 52 5.61 -2.07 2.04
CA CYS A 52 4.90 -0.82 1.72
C CYS A 52 5.75 0.11 0.85
N ALA A 53 7.06 0.22 1.12
CA ALA A 53 7.97 1.03 0.32
C ALA A 53 8.11 0.50 -1.11
N ARG A 54 8.26 -0.82 -1.26
CA ARG A 54 8.32 -1.49 -2.57
C ARG A 54 7.03 -1.29 -3.36
N GLU A 55 5.87 -1.42 -2.72
CA GLU A 55 4.59 -1.20 -3.38
C GLU A 55 4.44 0.25 -3.85
N ARG A 56 4.78 1.22 -2.99
CA ARG A 56 4.80 2.63 -3.40
C ARG A 56 5.76 2.87 -4.56
N ALA A 57 6.94 2.25 -4.57
CA ALA A 57 7.89 2.38 -5.68
C ALA A 57 7.30 1.84 -7.00
N LYS A 58 6.64 0.68 -6.97
CA LYS A 58 5.95 0.12 -8.14
C LYS A 58 4.84 1.04 -8.64
N LEU A 59 4.02 1.56 -7.74
CA LEU A 59 2.99 2.55 -8.05
C LEU A 59 3.58 3.87 -8.57
N ARG A 60 4.79 4.26 -8.12
CA ARG A 60 5.49 5.43 -8.67
C ARG A 60 5.80 5.26 -10.15
N THR A 61 6.22 4.07 -10.54
CA THR A 61 6.53 3.71 -11.93
C THR A 61 5.26 3.62 -12.77
N LEU A 62 4.20 2.99 -12.24
CA LEU A 62 2.90 2.89 -12.93
C LEU A 62 2.27 4.28 -13.14
N ILE A 63 2.35 5.16 -12.15
CA ILE A 63 1.79 6.53 -12.19
C ILE A 63 2.94 7.53 -12.44
N SER A 64 3.78 7.25 -13.44
CA SER A 64 4.91 8.10 -13.82
C SER A 64 4.52 9.13 -14.89
N THR A 65 5.33 10.17 -15.06
CA THR A 65 5.14 11.19 -16.11
C THR A 65 5.27 10.61 -17.51
N LYS A 66 6.10 9.57 -17.68
CA LYS A 66 6.27 8.83 -18.94
C LYS A 66 4.97 8.22 -19.44
N ARG A 67 3.97 8.03 -18.57
CA ARG A 67 2.65 7.47 -18.90
C ARG A 67 1.54 8.52 -18.98
N ALA A 68 1.89 9.81 -19.02
CA ALA A 68 0.89 10.89 -19.06
C ALA A 68 0.02 10.86 -20.34
N PHE A 69 0.52 10.23 -21.41
CA PHE A 69 -0.21 10.03 -22.66
C PHE A 69 -1.34 8.99 -22.56
N GLN A 70 -1.28 8.08 -21.59
CA GLN A 70 -2.25 6.98 -21.48
C GLN A 70 -3.63 7.51 -21.07
N PRO A 71 -4.74 7.04 -21.66
CA PRO A 71 -6.09 7.36 -21.18
C PRO A 71 -6.26 7.11 -19.67
N ALA A 72 -6.99 7.99 -18.98
CA ALA A 72 -7.17 7.89 -17.53
C ALA A 72 -7.81 6.56 -17.09
N PRO A 73 -8.84 6.03 -17.76
CA PRO A 73 -9.42 4.73 -17.40
C PRO A 73 -8.43 3.57 -17.50
N GLU A 74 -7.59 3.53 -18.53
CA GLU A 74 -6.58 2.48 -18.71
C GLU A 74 -5.52 2.52 -17.61
N LEU A 75 -5.03 3.72 -17.28
CA LEU A 75 -4.08 3.90 -16.17
C LEU A 75 -4.69 3.43 -14.85
N ILE A 76 -5.95 3.78 -14.58
CA ILE A 76 -6.65 3.36 -13.36
C ILE A 76 -6.87 1.85 -13.35
N GLY A 77 -7.18 1.22 -14.48
CA GLY A 77 -7.27 -0.23 -14.62
C GLY A 77 -5.96 -0.93 -14.22
N ALA A 78 -4.82 -0.46 -14.73
CA ALA A 78 -3.50 -1.00 -14.38
C ALA A 78 -3.15 -0.80 -12.89
N VAL A 79 -3.49 0.37 -12.33
CA VAL A 79 -3.32 0.64 -10.89
C VAL A 79 -4.20 -0.29 -10.07
N ASN A 80 -5.47 -0.47 -10.45
CA ASN A 80 -6.43 -1.33 -9.77
C ASN A 80 -5.97 -2.80 -9.75
N GLN A 81 -5.45 -3.31 -10.87
CA GLN A 81 -4.90 -4.67 -10.91
C GLN A 81 -3.75 -4.84 -9.91
N GLN A 82 -2.83 -3.88 -9.87
CA GLN A 82 -1.70 -3.92 -8.96
C GLN A 82 -2.13 -3.87 -7.49
N VAL A 83 -2.99 -2.91 -7.12
CA VAL A 83 -3.39 -2.73 -5.72
C VAL A 83 -4.30 -3.85 -5.25
N ARG A 84 -5.15 -4.44 -6.10
CA ARG A 84 -5.94 -5.63 -5.74
C ARG A 84 -5.05 -6.83 -5.42
N GLY A 85 -4.02 -7.09 -6.24
CA GLY A 85 -3.06 -8.16 -5.95
C GLY A 85 -2.35 -7.95 -4.61
N TRP A 86 -1.93 -6.71 -4.34
CA TRP A 86 -1.32 -6.35 -3.07
C TRP A 86 -2.30 -6.49 -1.89
N ALA A 87 -3.55 -6.06 -2.06
CA ALA A 87 -4.63 -6.20 -1.08
C ALA A 87 -4.92 -7.67 -0.76
N ASN A 88 -4.96 -8.53 -1.77
CA ASN A 88 -5.26 -9.95 -1.62
C ASN A 88 -4.18 -10.65 -0.79
N TYR A 89 -2.91 -10.33 -1.04
CA TYR A 89 -1.80 -10.85 -0.24
C TYR A 89 -1.86 -10.29 1.19
N PHE A 90 -1.82 -8.97 1.32
CA PHE A 90 -1.68 -8.31 2.62
C PHE A 90 -2.97 -8.18 3.42
N GLY A 91 -4.14 -8.54 2.89
CA GLY A 91 -5.45 -8.24 3.48
C GLY A 91 -5.72 -8.95 4.80
N ARG A 92 -4.99 -10.02 5.11
CA ARG A 92 -5.19 -10.78 6.34
C ARG A 92 -4.32 -10.22 7.48
N GLY A 93 -4.96 -9.73 8.54
CA GLY A 93 -4.29 -9.25 9.76
C GLY A 93 -4.54 -7.77 10.01
N ARG A 94 -3.59 -7.08 10.66
CA ARG A 94 -3.68 -5.66 10.99
C ARG A 94 -3.25 -4.78 9.81
N SER A 95 -4.01 -4.83 8.72
CA SER A 95 -3.63 -4.20 7.45
C SER A 95 -4.27 -2.84 7.20
N ARG A 96 -5.37 -2.53 7.91
CA ARG A 96 -6.11 -1.25 7.79
C ARG A 96 -5.21 -0.02 7.88
N PRO A 97 -4.23 0.09 8.81
CA PRO A 97 -3.36 1.27 8.86
C PRO A 97 -2.47 1.41 7.61
N ALA A 98 -1.94 0.31 7.08
CA ALA A 98 -1.12 0.32 5.87
C ALA A 98 -1.98 0.67 4.63
N PHE A 99 -3.18 0.10 4.54
CA PHE A 99 -4.11 0.33 3.44
C PHE A 99 -4.58 1.78 3.39
N ARG A 100 -4.93 2.38 4.54
CA ARG A 100 -5.25 3.82 4.63
C ARG A 100 -4.12 4.72 4.11
N ARG A 101 -2.87 4.45 4.51
CA ARG A 101 -1.70 5.20 4.02
C ARG A 101 -1.49 5.02 2.52
N MET A 102 -1.74 3.81 2.00
CA MET A 102 -1.65 3.52 0.57
C MET A 102 -2.73 4.24 -0.23
N ASN A 103 -3.98 4.23 0.23
CA ASN A 103 -5.10 4.96 -0.39
C ASN A 103 -4.79 6.47 -0.48
N TRP A 104 -4.28 7.06 0.61
CA TRP A 104 -3.87 8.46 0.61
C TRP A 104 -2.75 8.73 -0.42
N PHE A 105 -1.72 7.88 -0.45
CA PHE A 105 -0.63 8.00 -1.43
C PHE A 105 -1.12 7.90 -2.87
N LEU A 106 -1.99 6.92 -3.17
CA LEU A 106 -2.59 6.72 -4.49
C LEU A 106 -3.38 7.94 -4.94
N GLN A 107 -4.29 8.42 -4.09
CA GLN A 107 -5.11 9.60 -4.38
C GLN A 107 -4.25 10.81 -4.71
N GLN A 108 -3.29 11.15 -3.83
CA GLN A 108 -2.42 12.31 -4.05
C GLN A 108 -1.62 12.19 -5.35
N ARG A 109 -1.11 11.00 -5.64
CA ARG A 109 -0.30 10.76 -6.82
C ARG A 109 -1.11 10.80 -8.12
N LEU A 110 -2.30 10.19 -8.13
CA LEU A 110 -3.21 10.18 -9.27
C LEU A 110 -3.72 11.59 -9.58
N VAL A 111 -4.18 12.34 -8.58
CA VAL A 111 -4.59 13.74 -8.77
C VAL A 111 -3.45 14.55 -9.39
N ARG A 112 -2.22 14.41 -8.85
CA ARG A 112 -1.06 15.12 -9.41
C ARG A 112 -0.74 14.68 -10.83
N HIS A 113 -0.90 13.39 -11.16
CA HIS A 113 -0.67 12.88 -12.50
C HIS A 113 -1.70 13.40 -13.50
N LEU A 114 -2.98 13.37 -13.15
CA LEU A 114 -4.10 13.83 -13.99
C LEU A 114 -4.00 15.34 -14.26
N LYS A 115 -3.64 16.14 -13.25
CA LYS A 115 -3.42 17.59 -13.41
C LYS A 115 -2.22 17.94 -14.31
N ARG A 116 -1.26 17.02 -14.50
CA ARG A 116 -0.02 17.24 -15.26
C ARG A 116 -0.12 16.84 -16.74
N ARG A 117 -1.29 16.42 -17.22
CA ARG A 117 -1.46 16.04 -18.63
C ARG A 117 -1.28 17.27 -19.53
N SER A 118 -0.50 17.09 -20.61
CA SER A 118 -0.22 18.17 -21.57
C SER A 118 -1.49 18.57 -22.35
N GLN A 119 -1.47 19.78 -22.90
CA GLN A 119 -2.57 20.42 -23.65
C GLN A 119 -3.81 20.80 -22.84
N ARG A 120 -4.39 19.88 -22.05
CA ARG A 120 -5.53 20.18 -21.17
C ARG A 120 -5.36 19.46 -19.84
N PRO A 121 -5.05 20.19 -18.74
CA PRO A 121 -5.05 19.63 -17.40
C PRO A 121 -6.40 18.96 -17.12
N TYR A 122 -6.36 17.70 -16.70
CA TYR A 122 -7.59 16.98 -16.38
C TYR A 122 -8.29 17.63 -15.19
N ARG A 123 -9.58 17.90 -15.33
CA ARG A 123 -10.43 18.44 -14.27
C ARG A 123 -11.63 17.50 -14.07
N PRO A 124 -12.01 17.20 -12.82
CA PRO A 124 -13.27 16.53 -12.57
C PRO A 124 -14.44 17.41 -13.06
N PRO A 125 -15.62 16.82 -13.33
CA PRO A 125 -16.81 17.58 -13.69
C PRO A 125 -17.16 18.66 -12.64
N PRO A 126 -17.82 19.76 -13.03
CA PRO A 126 -18.28 20.78 -12.09
C PRO A 126 -19.06 20.17 -10.93
N GLY A 127 -18.78 20.59 -9.69
CA GLY A 127 -19.41 20.06 -8.48
C GLY A 127 -18.88 18.71 -7.98
N VAL A 128 -17.96 18.05 -8.71
CA VAL A 128 -17.42 16.73 -8.32
C VAL A 128 -16.04 16.88 -7.67
N SER A 129 -15.89 16.37 -6.45
CA SER A 129 -14.58 16.32 -5.78
C SER A 129 -13.64 15.33 -6.46
N TRP A 130 -12.32 15.54 -6.35
CA TRP A 130 -11.34 14.55 -6.83
C TRP A 130 -11.53 13.16 -6.22
N TYR A 131 -11.98 13.10 -4.97
CA TYR A 131 -12.29 11.84 -4.31
C TYR A 131 -13.45 11.14 -5.04
N ALA A 132 -14.60 11.82 -5.18
CA ALA A 132 -15.74 11.26 -5.87
C ALA A 132 -15.41 10.87 -7.32
N HIS A 133 -14.66 11.72 -8.03
CA HIS A 133 -14.25 11.46 -9.39
C HIS A 133 -13.37 10.20 -9.50
N LEU A 134 -12.30 10.07 -8.69
CA LEU A 134 -11.42 8.91 -8.74
C LEU A 134 -12.13 7.61 -8.38
N TYR A 135 -12.89 7.59 -7.28
CA TYR A 135 -13.47 6.36 -6.75
C TYR A 135 -14.83 6.00 -7.37
N LYS A 136 -15.67 6.98 -7.74
CA LYS A 136 -17.02 6.73 -8.25
C LYS A 136 -17.13 6.76 -9.77
N GLN A 137 -16.35 7.62 -10.44
CA GLN A 137 -16.44 7.76 -11.90
C GLN A 137 -15.33 6.99 -12.62
N LEU A 138 -14.08 7.10 -12.16
CA LEU A 138 -12.95 6.36 -12.74
C LEU A 138 -12.76 4.95 -12.15
N GLY A 139 -13.48 4.63 -11.06
CA GLY A 139 -13.49 3.28 -10.49
C GLY A 139 -12.19 2.86 -9.81
N LEU A 140 -11.41 3.78 -9.24
CA LEU A 140 -10.26 3.45 -8.41
C LEU A 140 -10.69 2.58 -7.22
N VAL A 141 -9.96 1.49 -6.96
CA VAL A 141 -10.22 0.61 -5.83
C VAL A 141 -9.73 1.24 -4.53
N GLN A 142 -10.57 1.18 -3.50
CA GLN A 142 -10.21 1.55 -2.15
C GLN A 142 -9.81 0.29 -1.37
N LEU A 143 -8.59 0.30 -0.81
CA LEU A 143 -8.06 -0.76 0.05
C LEU A 143 -8.63 -0.70 1.46
#